data_AF-A0AAD6QE56-F1
#
_entry.id   AF-A0AAD6QE56-F1
#
_cell.length_a   1.000
_cell.length_b   1.000
_cell.length_c   1.000
_cell.angle_alpha   90.00
_cell.angle_beta   90.00
_cell.angle_gamma   90.00
#
_symmetry.space_group_name_H-M   'P 1'
#
loop_
_entity.id
_entity.type
_entity.pdbx_description
1 polymer ?
#
loop_
_entity_poly.entity_id
_entity_poly.type
_entity_poly.pdbx_seq_one_letter_code
_entity_poly.pdbx_strand_id
1 'polypeptide(L)'
;MFGFRKSPANNKPTKQSSVNPPASFTSNPFDSDDESNAKQTLHHEKRTSSEPMLNVPNDAFDDRDGYKNDFRDSGGLENQSVQELENYATYKAEETTKSVTNCLRIAEDIRQDATRTLEMLHAQGEQITRTHNMAVDMDKDLGKGEKLLNNLGGIFSKPWKPKKTRDITGPLITADKPSKLNQYNRGEREKLGLAPRGRSAPTTPPPEPTNALQKVEAEKGKQDDALSDLSNILGDLKGMAIDMGSELDRQNKSLDHLSDDVDELNSRVKGANQRARRLLGK
;
A
#
# COMPACT_ATOMS: atom_id res chain seq x y z
N MET A 1 0.36 -82.00 -12.86
CA MET A 1 -0.53 -82.52 -11.79
C MET A 1 -0.92 -81.35 -10.89
N PHE A 2 -2.24 -81.22 -10.68
CA PHE A 2 -3.01 -80.45 -9.67
C PHE A 2 -2.25 -80.12 -8.37
N GLY A 3 -2.47 -79.01 -7.64
CA GLY A 3 -3.45 -77.92 -7.72
C GLY A 3 -3.47 -77.08 -6.41
N PHE A 4 -4.34 -76.04 -6.42
CA PHE A 4 -5.06 -75.36 -5.30
C PHE A 4 -4.26 -74.50 -4.27
N ARG A 5 -4.33 -73.16 -4.29
CA ARG A 5 -5.37 -72.20 -3.78
C ARG A 5 -5.74 -72.35 -2.30
N LYS A 6 -5.53 -71.27 -1.49
CA LYS A 6 -6.55 -70.50 -0.73
C LYS A 6 -5.94 -69.66 0.43
N SER A 7 -6.26 -68.36 0.48
CA SER A 7 -6.49 -67.56 1.71
C SER A 7 -7.99 -67.64 2.09
N PRO A 8 -8.61 -66.94 3.09
CA PRO A 8 -8.12 -66.05 4.17
C PRO A 8 -8.86 -66.21 5.55
N ALA A 9 -8.59 -65.29 6.49
CA ALA A 9 -9.52 -64.62 7.44
C ALA A 9 -9.57 -64.97 8.95
N ASN A 10 -9.64 -63.87 9.73
CA ASN A 10 -10.37 -63.59 10.97
C ASN A 10 -9.88 -64.09 12.35
N ASN A 11 -9.60 -63.15 13.26
CA ASN A 11 -10.42 -62.89 14.47
C ASN A 11 -9.91 -61.68 15.31
N LYS A 12 -10.80 -60.71 15.58
CA LYS A 12 -10.85 -59.80 16.77
C LYS A 12 -11.82 -60.44 17.79
N PRO A 13 -12.02 -60.01 19.08
CA PRO A 13 -11.87 -58.66 19.71
C PRO A 13 -11.18 -58.71 21.12
N THR A 14 -10.87 -57.64 21.88
CA THR A 14 -11.76 -56.83 22.78
C THR A 14 -11.05 -55.59 23.38
N LYS A 15 -11.88 -54.66 23.90
CA LYS A 15 -11.69 -53.23 24.27
C LYS A 15 -11.04 -52.92 25.65
N GLN A 16 -10.57 -51.67 25.78
CA GLN A 16 -10.56 -50.67 26.91
C GLN A 16 -9.14 -50.03 27.01
N SER A 17 -8.90 -48.72 27.12
CA SER A 17 -9.57 -47.61 27.81
C SER A 17 -9.26 -46.24 27.16
N SER A 18 -10.18 -45.29 27.40
CA SER A 18 -10.33 -43.89 27.00
C SER A 18 -9.32 -42.91 27.64
N VAL A 19 -8.83 -41.89 26.89
CA VAL A 19 -8.75 -40.44 27.26
C VAL A 19 -8.65 -39.59 25.96
N ASN A 20 -9.41 -38.47 25.91
CA ASN A 20 -9.63 -37.54 24.77
C ASN A 20 -8.43 -36.65 24.34
N PRO A 21 -8.40 -36.15 23.08
CA PRO A 21 -7.46 -35.10 22.62
C PRO A 21 -8.09 -33.69 22.61
N PRO A 22 -7.30 -32.59 22.62
CA PRO A 22 -7.83 -31.24 22.50
C PRO A 22 -7.98 -30.81 21.03
N ALA A 23 -9.10 -30.14 20.75
CA ALA A 23 -9.42 -29.49 19.48
C ALA A 23 -8.71 -28.12 19.36
N SER A 24 -8.21 -27.81 18.17
CA SER A 24 -7.85 -26.44 17.78
C SER A 24 -8.48 -26.11 16.42
N PHE A 25 -9.16 -24.96 16.41
CA PHE A 25 -10.00 -24.44 15.34
C PHE A 25 -9.15 -23.75 14.27
N THR A 26 -9.41 -24.04 13.00
CA THR A 26 -9.00 -23.21 11.86
C THR A 26 -10.26 -22.80 11.12
N SER A 27 -10.71 -21.55 11.28
CA SER A 27 -11.80 -20.98 10.47
C SER A 27 -11.21 -19.96 9.49
N ASN A 28 -11.32 -20.27 8.20
CA ASN A 28 -10.98 -19.40 7.08
C ASN A 28 -11.94 -18.18 6.99
N PRO A 29 -11.45 -16.99 6.57
CA PRO A 29 -12.20 -15.73 6.67
C PRO A 29 -12.93 -15.31 5.38
N PHE A 30 -13.21 -16.22 4.44
CA PHE A 30 -13.74 -15.88 3.11
C PHE A 30 -15.08 -16.53 2.76
N ASP A 31 -15.85 -17.00 3.76
CA ASP A 31 -17.10 -17.70 3.49
C ASP A 31 -18.25 -17.07 4.29
N SER A 32 -19.03 -16.21 3.65
CA SER A 32 -20.45 -15.98 3.96
C SER A 32 -21.12 -15.22 2.81
N ASP A 33 -21.79 -16.00 1.97
CA ASP A 33 -22.82 -15.58 1.02
C ASP A 33 -24.11 -15.07 1.71
N ASP A 34 -24.94 -14.50 0.85
CA ASP A 34 -26.05 -13.54 0.97
C ASP A 34 -27.40 -14.03 1.57
N GLU A 35 -28.25 -13.02 1.85
CA GLU A 35 -29.73 -12.96 1.96
C GLU A 35 -30.54 -13.21 3.27
N SER A 36 -31.07 -12.08 3.76
CA SER A 36 -32.45 -11.71 4.17
C SER A 36 -33.41 -12.67 4.93
N ASN A 37 -33.91 -12.23 6.10
CA ASN A 37 -35.28 -11.68 6.32
C ASN A 37 -35.66 -11.59 7.84
N ALA A 38 -36.54 -10.63 8.13
CA ALA A 38 -37.03 -10.04 9.38
C ALA A 38 -37.42 -10.95 10.57
N LYS A 39 -37.16 -10.47 11.81
CA LYS A 39 -38.16 -9.91 12.75
C LYS A 39 -37.53 -9.44 14.08
N GLN A 40 -38.10 -8.36 14.63
CA GLN A 40 -37.73 -7.59 15.83
C GLN A 40 -37.69 -8.40 17.14
N THR A 41 -36.75 -8.05 18.04
CA THR A 41 -37.02 -7.78 19.46
C THR A 41 -35.91 -6.90 20.05
N LEU A 42 -36.33 -5.77 20.64
CA LEU A 42 -35.52 -4.80 21.37
C LEU A 42 -34.98 -5.38 22.68
N HIS A 43 -33.67 -5.28 22.93
CA HIS A 43 -33.13 -5.17 24.29
C HIS A 43 -31.97 -4.18 24.33
N HIS A 44 -32.06 -3.29 25.30
CA HIS A 44 -31.29 -2.08 25.50
C HIS A 44 -30.23 -2.36 26.58
N GLU A 45 -28.93 -2.19 26.30
CA GLU A 45 -27.92 -1.94 27.34
C GLU A 45 -26.76 -1.03 26.85
N LYS A 46 -26.75 0.18 27.44
CA LYS A 46 -25.63 0.87 28.10
C LYS A 46 -24.39 1.23 27.27
N ARG A 47 -24.43 2.45 26.71
CA ARG A 47 -23.24 3.27 26.41
C ARG A 47 -22.76 3.97 27.69
N THR A 48 -21.45 3.95 27.92
CA THR A 48 -20.76 4.67 28.99
C THR A 48 -20.63 6.16 28.65
N SER A 49 -20.84 7.04 29.64
CA SER A 49 -20.60 8.49 29.61
C SER A 49 -19.12 8.78 29.26
N SER A 50 -18.77 9.83 28.52
CA SER A 50 -18.94 11.24 28.88
C SER A 50 -18.67 12.18 27.69
N GLU A 51 -19.66 12.96 27.27
CA GLU A 51 -19.46 14.18 26.47
C GLU A 51 -20.41 15.27 26.99
N PRO A 52 -19.99 16.56 27.04
CA PRO A 52 -20.83 17.62 27.57
C PRO A 52 -21.90 17.96 26.54
N MET A 53 -23.17 17.74 26.89
CA MET A 53 -24.29 18.25 26.09
C MET A 53 -24.36 19.77 26.28
N LEU A 54 -23.87 20.50 25.29
CA LEU A 54 -24.26 21.89 25.10
C LEU A 54 -25.70 21.89 24.58
N ASN A 55 -26.64 22.23 25.47
CA ASN A 55 -27.99 22.61 25.08
C ASN A 55 -27.90 23.90 24.26
N VAL A 56 -27.90 23.74 22.94
CA VAL A 56 -28.17 24.83 22.00
C VAL A 56 -29.70 24.93 21.86
N PRO A 57 -30.30 26.12 21.99
CA PRO A 57 -31.72 26.30 21.76
C PRO A 57 -32.12 25.79 20.37
N ASN A 58 -33.14 24.93 20.33
CA ASN A 58 -33.87 24.54 19.13
C ASN A 58 -34.53 25.79 18.53
N ASP A 59 -33.85 26.48 17.62
CA ASP A 59 -34.44 27.38 16.65
C ASP A 59 -33.39 27.59 15.52
N ALA A 60 -33.78 27.30 14.27
CA ALA A 60 -33.03 27.46 13.00
C ALA A 60 -32.31 26.25 12.35
N PHE A 61 -32.62 24.99 12.70
CA PHE A 61 -31.95 23.81 12.10
C PHE A 61 -32.78 22.95 11.12
N ASP A 62 -34.05 23.26 10.85
CA ASP A 62 -34.91 22.42 9.99
C ASP A 62 -34.87 22.78 8.48
N ASP A 63 -34.38 23.96 8.08
CA ASP A 63 -34.44 24.40 6.67
C ASP A 63 -33.33 23.84 5.76
N ARG A 64 -32.23 23.29 6.30
CA ARG A 64 -31.11 22.79 5.47
C ARG A 64 -31.42 21.49 4.73
N ASP A 65 -32.41 20.72 5.18
CA ASP A 65 -32.80 19.48 4.51
C ASP A 65 -33.73 19.73 3.31
N GLY A 66 -34.46 20.86 3.30
CA GLY A 66 -35.32 21.25 2.17
C GLY A 66 -34.55 21.57 0.89
N TYR A 67 -33.33 22.12 1.03
CA TYR A 67 -32.46 22.46 -0.12
C TYR A 67 -31.75 21.25 -0.74
N LYS A 68 -31.77 20.08 -0.10
CA LYS A 68 -31.13 18.87 -0.64
C LYS A 68 -31.83 18.34 -1.89
N ASN A 69 -33.14 18.57 -2.00
CA ASN A 69 -33.95 18.11 -3.14
C ASN A 69 -34.04 19.16 -4.27
N ASP A 70 -33.23 20.22 -4.24
CA ASP A 70 -33.19 21.30 -5.25
C ASP A 70 -34.60 21.84 -5.59
N PHE A 71 -35.48 21.96 -4.58
CA PHE A 71 -36.87 22.41 -4.70
C PHE A 71 -37.78 21.56 -5.60
N ARG A 72 -37.43 20.29 -5.88
CA ARG A 72 -38.28 19.39 -6.68
C ARG A 72 -39.67 19.20 -6.08
N ASP A 73 -39.77 19.13 -4.77
CA ASP A 73 -41.03 18.91 -4.05
C ASP A 73 -41.89 20.19 -3.94
N SER A 74 -41.28 21.35 -4.18
CA SER A 74 -41.91 22.68 -4.08
C SER A 74 -42.11 23.37 -5.43
N GLY A 75 -42.06 22.60 -6.53
CA GLY A 75 -42.42 23.05 -7.87
C GLY A 75 -41.28 23.70 -8.66
N GLY A 76 -40.02 23.53 -8.26
CA GLY A 76 -38.85 24.07 -8.97
C GLY A 76 -38.44 25.47 -8.51
N LEU A 77 -37.29 25.94 -9.01
CA LEU A 77 -36.68 27.22 -8.62
C LEU A 77 -37.57 28.42 -8.97
N GLU A 78 -38.29 28.37 -10.09
CA GLU A 78 -39.14 29.46 -10.58
C GLU A 78 -40.33 29.78 -9.67
N ASN A 79 -40.71 28.85 -8.78
CA ASN A 79 -41.82 29.00 -7.85
C ASN A 79 -41.37 29.45 -6.45
N GLN A 80 -40.08 29.73 -6.26
CA GLN A 80 -39.51 30.16 -4.98
C GLN A 80 -39.41 31.68 -4.85
N SER A 81 -39.41 32.16 -3.62
CA SER A 81 -39.18 33.58 -3.34
C SER A 81 -37.70 33.95 -3.57
N VAL A 82 -37.42 35.23 -3.83
CA VAL A 82 -36.04 35.71 -4.01
C VAL A 82 -35.18 35.43 -2.77
N GLN A 83 -35.75 35.60 -1.57
CA GLN A 83 -35.08 35.31 -0.30
C GLN A 83 -34.71 33.83 -0.17
N GLU A 84 -35.60 32.95 -0.64
CA GLU A 84 -35.38 31.51 -0.64
C GLU A 84 -34.26 31.10 -1.60
N LEU A 85 -34.23 31.73 -2.78
CA LEU A 85 -33.15 31.54 -3.77
C LEU A 85 -31.80 32.05 -3.27
N GLU A 86 -31.78 33.17 -2.54
CA GLU A 86 -30.58 33.72 -1.89
C GLU A 86 -30.01 32.79 -0.81
N ASN A 87 -30.89 32.24 0.03
CA ASN A 87 -30.53 31.24 1.04
C ASN A 87 -30.01 29.95 0.40
N TYR A 88 -30.67 29.47 -0.65
CA TYR A 88 -30.23 28.30 -1.41
C TYR A 88 -28.86 28.50 -2.08
N ALA A 89 -28.62 29.65 -2.70
CA ALA A 89 -27.33 29.97 -3.31
C ALA A 89 -26.20 29.94 -2.26
N THR A 90 -26.47 30.52 -1.10
CA THR A 90 -25.56 30.48 0.05
C THR A 90 -25.32 29.06 0.54
N TYR A 91 -26.39 28.27 0.70
CA TYR A 91 -26.32 26.87 1.12
C TYR A 91 -25.47 26.03 0.16
N LYS A 92 -25.71 26.14 -1.15
CA LYS A 92 -24.95 25.40 -2.18
C LYS A 92 -23.49 25.82 -2.22
N ALA A 93 -23.19 27.11 -2.03
CA ALA A 93 -21.81 27.56 -1.92
C ALA A 93 -21.11 26.95 -0.70
N GLU A 94 -21.75 26.96 0.47
CA GLU A 94 -21.20 26.33 1.68
C GLU A 94 -21.02 24.81 1.53
N GLU A 95 -21.98 24.12 0.90
CA GLU A 95 -21.90 22.69 0.60
C GLU A 95 -20.72 22.38 -0.31
N THR A 96 -20.53 23.18 -1.36
CA THR A 96 -19.42 23.04 -2.32
C THR A 96 -18.08 23.21 -1.61
N THR A 97 -17.91 24.23 -0.78
CA THR A 97 -16.66 24.44 -0.03
C THR A 97 -16.38 23.30 0.94
N LYS A 98 -17.39 22.77 1.64
CA LYS A 98 -17.21 21.60 2.51
C LYS A 98 -16.71 20.40 1.72
N SER A 99 -17.27 20.19 0.53
CA SER A 99 -16.84 19.11 -0.38
C SER A 99 -15.38 19.29 -0.81
N VAL A 100 -15.00 20.49 -1.31
CA VAL A 100 -13.63 20.81 -1.72
C VAL A 100 -12.65 20.67 -0.55
N THR A 101 -13.01 21.15 0.64
CA THR A 101 -12.19 21.03 1.86
C THR A 101 -11.98 19.57 2.25
N ASN A 102 -12.99 18.72 2.12
CA ASN A 102 -12.85 17.28 2.36
C ASN A 102 -11.92 16.63 1.31
N CYS A 103 -12.03 17.01 0.03
CA CYS A 103 -11.10 16.55 -1.01
C CYS A 103 -9.66 16.97 -0.70
N LEU A 104 -9.45 18.19 -0.23
CA LEU A 104 -8.13 18.69 0.16
C LEU A 104 -7.52 17.84 1.27
N ARG A 105 -8.28 17.57 2.34
CA ARG A 105 -7.85 16.69 3.44
C ARG A 105 -7.45 15.31 2.93
N ILE A 106 -8.29 14.69 2.09
CA ILE A 106 -8.01 13.36 1.53
C ILE A 106 -6.73 13.39 0.67
N ALA A 107 -6.56 14.40 -0.18
CA ALA A 107 -5.36 14.53 -1.00
C ALA A 107 -4.09 14.69 -0.14
N GLU A 108 -4.20 15.41 0.98
CA GLU A 108 -3.12 15.58 1.94
C GLU A 108 -2.74 14.28 2.64
N ASP A 109 -3.74 13.48 3.04
CA ASP A 109 -3.54 12.15 3.61
C ASP A 109 -2.83 11.23 2.59
N ILE A 110 -3.28 11.22 1.32
CA ILE A 110 -2.64 10.45 0.24
C ILE A 110 -1.19 10.89 0.03
N ARG A 111 -0.90 12.20 0.09
CA ARG A 111 0.47 12.72 -0.08
C ARG A 111 1.40 12.20 1.02
N GLN A 112 0.94 12.11 2.26
CA GLN A 112 1.71 11.54 3.36
C GLN A 112 1.97 10.05 3.15
N ASP A 113 0.95 9.28 2.75
CA ASP A 113 1.10 7.85 2.49
C ASP A 113 2.01 7.56 1.29
N ALA A 114 1.91 8.36 0.23
CA ALA A 114 2.82 8.30 -0.92
C ALA A 114 4.28 8.54 -0.50
N THR A 115 4.50 9.47 0.43
CA THR A 115 5.85 9.76 0.97
C THR A 115 6.42 8.55 1.71
N ARG A 116 5.64 7.94 2.62
CA ARG A 116 6.02 6.70 3.32
C ARG A 116 6.29 5.56 2.34
N THR A 117 5.47 5.46 1.29
CA THR A 117 5.63 4.43 0.25
C THR A 117 6.93 4.61 -0.52
N LEU A 118 7.29 5.83 -0.90
CA LEU A 118 8.57 6.13 -1.54
C LEU A 118 9.77 5.79 -0.66
N GLU A 119 9.71 6.09 0.64
CA GLU A 119 10.76 5.71 1.59
C GLU A 119 10.93 4.18 1.66
N MET A 120 9.80 3.45 1.74
CA MET A 120 9.81 1.99 1.74
C MET A 120 10.37 1.41 0.43
N LEU A 121 9.97 1.96 -0.72
CA LEU A 121 10.50 1.53 -2.02
C LEU A 121 12.02 1.74 -2.07
N HIS A 122 12.52 2.89 -1.63
CA HIS A 122 13.95 3.15 -1.60
C HIS A 122 14.71 2.14 -0.72
N ALA A 123 14.19 1.87 0.48
CA ALA A 123 14.78 0.89 1.39
C ALA A 123 14.78 -0.53 0.79
N GLN A 124 13.71 -0.93 0.09
CA GLN A 124 13.64 -2.21 -0.62
C GLN A 124 14.65 -2.27 -1.77
N GLY A 125 14.81 -1.20 -2.54
CA GLY A 125 15.81 -1.10 -3.61
C GLY A 125 17.25 -1.28 -3.08
N GLU A 126 17.56 -0.69 -1.93
CA GLU A 126 18.84 -0.95 -1.25
C GLU A 126 18.99 -2.40 -0.81
N GLN A 127 17.93 -3.00 -0.27
CA GLN A 127 17.95 -4.39 0.16
C GLN A 127 18.21 -5.35 -1.01
N ILE A 128 17.60 -5.10 -2.18
CA ILE A 128 17.85 -5.86 -3.41
C ILE A 128 19.32 -5.72 -3.80
N THR A 129 19.87 -4.50 -3.75
CA THR A 129 21.30 -4.24 -4.04
C THR A 129 22.23 -4.99 -3.08
N ARG A 130 21.92 -5.00 -1.78
CA ARG A 130 22.68 -5.79 -0.79
C ARG A 130 22.61 -7.28 -1.08
N THR A 131 21.45 -7.77 -1.50
CA THR A 131 21.25 -9.19 -1.84
C THR A 131 22.06 -9.61 -3.06
N HIS A 132 22.14 -8.76 -4.08
CA HIS A 132 23.07 -8.95 -5.21
C HIS A 132 24.53 -9.06 -4.77
N ASN A 133 24.99 -8.16 -3.90
CA ASN A 133 26.36 -8.22 -3.40
C ASN A 133 26.63 -9.52 -2.62
N MET A 134 25.66 -9.99 -1.82
CA MET A 134 25.76 -11.29 -1.16
C MET A 134 25.85 -12.44 -2.18
N ALA A 135 25.11 -12.38 -3.28
CA ALA A 135 25.20 -13.38 -4.36
C ALA A 135 26.60 -13.39 -5.00
N VAL A 136 27.18 -12.22 -5.25
CA VAL A 136 28.56 -12.09 -5.76
C VAL A 136 29.58 -12.66 -4.77
N ASP A 137 29.41 -12.43 -3.47
CA ASP A 137 30.33 -12.97 -2.47
C ASP A 137 30.18 -14.49 -2.33
N MET A 138 28.95 -15.00 -2.40
CA MET A 138 28.69 -16.45 -2.50
C MET A 138 29.35 -17.06 -3.74
N ASP A 139 29.35 -16.38 -4.89
CA ASP A 139 30.06 -16.85 -6.10
C ASP A 139 31.56 -17.04 -5.84
N LYS A 140 32.19 -16.05 -5.20
CA LYS A 140 33.62 -16.08 -4.88
C LYS A 140 33.95 -17.22 -3.93
N ASP A 141 33.16 -17.38 -2.87
CA ASP A 141 33.40 -18.40 -1.86
C ASP A 141 33.11 -19.81 -2.38
N LEU A 142 32.04 -19.95 -3.18
CA LEU A 142 31.77 -21.19 -3.88
C LEU A 142 32.92 -21.53 -4.84
N GLY A 143 33.44 -20.57 -5.61
CA GLY A 143 34.59 -20.77 -6.48
C GLY A 143 35.85 -21.24 -5.74
N LYS A 144 36.12 -20.72 -4.52
CA LYS A 144 37.21 -21.23 -3.66
C LYS A 144 36.93 -22.66 -3.20
N GLY A 145 35.70 -22.92 -2.73
CA GLY A 145 35.27 -24.25 -2.28
C GLY A 145 35.34 -25.30 -3.39
N GLU A 146 34.96 -24.94 -4.61
CA GLU A 146 35.03 -25.82 -5.78
C GLU A 146 36.47 -26.23 -6.11
N LYS A 147 37.43 -25.28 -6.05
CA LYS A 147 38.86 -25.57 -6.22
C LYS A 147 39.38 -26.53 -5.15
N LEU A 148 38.98 -26.33 -3.89
CA LEU A 148 39.33 -27.24 -2.80
C LEU A 148 38.75 -28.64 -3.06
N LEU A 149 37.47 -28.76 -3.38
CA LEU A 149 36.81 -30.04 -3.68
C LEU A 149 37.44 -30.77 -4.87
N ASN A 150 38.00 -30.04 -5.84
CA ASN A 150 38.77 -30.66 -6.91
C ASN A 150 40.11 -31.23 -6.41
N ASN A 151 40.82 -30.49 -5.55
CA ASN A 151 42.12 -30.90 -4.98
C ASN A 151 42.01 -32.03 -3.92
N LEU A 152 40.87 -32.16 -3.24
CA LEU A 152 40.61 -33.25 -2.28
C LEU A 152 40.42 -34.63 -2.96
N GLY A 153 40.34 -34.67 -4.28
CA GLY A 153 40.32 -35.92 -5.01
C GLY A 153 41.68 -36.62 -4.94
N GLY A 154 41.72 -37.85 -4.39
CA GLY A 154 42.91 -38.70 -4.43
C GLY A 154 43.29 -39.11 -5.87
N ILE A 155 44.45 -39.74 -6.02
CA ILE A 155 45.07 -40.14 -7.31
C ILE A 155 44.14 -41.04 -8.17
N PHE A 156 43.15 -41.69 -7.55
CA PHE A 156 42.15 -42.54 -8.21
C PHE A 156 40.77 -41.89 -8.41
N SER A 157 40.57 -40.65 -7.96
CA SER A 157 39.30 -39.96 -8.13
C SER A 157 39.26 -39.21 -9.47
N LYS A 158 38.14 -39.27 -10.19
CA LYS A 158 37.97 -38.51 -11.43
C LYS A 158 38.05 -37.00 -11.13
N PRO A 159 38.79 -36.20 -11.91
CA PRO A 159 38.81 -34.74 -11.76
C PRO A 159 37.40 -34.17 -11.95
N TRP A 160 37.01 -33.22 -11.11
CA TRP A 160 35.70 -32.57 -11.19
C TRP A 160 35.86 -31.13 -11.61
N LYS A 161 35.26 -30.77 -12.75
CA LYS A 161 35.20 -29.38 -13.20
C LYS A 161 33.79 -28.85 -12.91
N PRO A 162 33.62 -27.83 -12.06
CA PRO A 162 32.33 -27.18 -11.89
C PRO A 162 31.88 -26.59 -13.23
N LYS A 163 30.59 -26.71 -13.54
CA LYS A 163 30.00 -26.12 -14.74
C LYS A 163 29.48 -24.74 -14.35
N LYS A 164 30.14 -23.68 -14.85
CA LYS A 164 29.66 -22.30 -14.74
C LYS A 164 28.99 -21.93 -16.06
N THR A 165 27.69 -21.70 -16.06
CA THR A 165 26.93 -21.36 -17.28
C THR A 165 26.84 -19.86 -17.51
N ARG A 166 27.03 -19.05 -16.46
CA ARG A 166 27.12 -17.59 -16.52
C ARG A 166 27.89 -17.01 -15.35
N ASP A 167 28.38 -15.79 -15.53
CA ASP A 167 29.03 -15.00 -14.49
C ASP A 167 28.01 -14.22 -13.67
N ILE A 168 28.16 -14.29 -12.35
CA ILE A 168 27.32 -13.57 -11.40
C ILE A 168 27.82 -12.13 -11.36
N THR A 169 27.06 -11.24 -12.00
CA THR A 169 27.53 -9.90 -12.36
C THR A 169 27.22 -8.88 -11.26
N GLY A 170 26.35 -9.23 -10.30
CA GLY A 170 25.97 -8.36 -9.18
C GLY A 170 24.90 -7.34 -9.56
N PRO A 171 24.74 -6.26 -8.77
CA PRO A 171 23.63 -5.33 -8.97
C PRO A 171 23.71 -4.71 -10.37
N LEU A 172 22.58 -4.67 -11.08
CA LEU A 172 22.47 -3.89 -12.30
C LEU A 172 22.59 -2.41 -11.96
N ILE A 173 23.81 -1.88 -11.94
CA ILE A 173 24.06 -0.45 -11.97
C ILE A 173 23.71 -0.01 -13.39
N THR A 174 22.41 0.10 -13.67
CA THR A 174 21.96 0.89 -14.80
C THR A 174 22.53 2.27 -14.53
N ALA A 175 23.59 2.65 -15.26
CA ALA A 175 24.09 4.00 -15.22
C ALA A 175 22.91 4.87 -15.65
N ASP A 176 22.28 5.52 -14.68
CA ASP A 176 21.30 6.56 -14.91
C ASP A 176 21.97 7.49 -15.93
N LYS A 177 21.50 7.49 -17.18
CA LYS A 177 21.56 8.70 -17.96
C LYS A 177 20.48 9.55 -17.31
N PRO A 178 20.81 10.51 -16.43
CA PRO A 178 19.78 11.41 -15.98
C PRO A 178 19.29 12.09 -17.24
N SER A 179 18.04 11.85 -17.62
CA SER A 179 17.35 12.80 -18.47
C SER A 179 17.59 14.15 -17.80
N LYS A 180 18.27 15.06 -18.50
CA LYS A 180 18.79 16.35 -18.02
C LYS A 180 17.69 17.32 -17.53
N LEU A 181 16.52 16.82 -17.18
CA LEU A 181 15.38 17.56 -16.66
C LEU A 181 15.36 17.61 -15.12
N ASN A 182 15.96 16.63 -14.43
CA ASN A 182 15.73 16.45 -12.98
C ASN A 182 16.87 16.90 -12.05
N GLN A 183 17.99 17.43 -12.58
CA GLN A 183 19.06 17.99 -11.73
C GLN A 183 18.74 19.38 -11.16
N TYR A 184 17.70 20.07 -11.63
CA TYR A 184 17.35 21.40 -11.15
C TYR A 184 16.62 21.43 -9.80
N ASN A 185 16.11 20.29 -9.29
CA ASN A 185 15.24 20.32 -8.09
C ASN A 185 15.92 19.87 -6.79
N ARG A 186 17.18 19.39 -6.82
CA ARG A 186 17.84 18.89 -5.59
C ARG A 186 18.57 19.98 -4.82
N GLY A 187 19.14 20.97 -5.52
CA GLY A 187 19.88 22.09 -4.92
C GLY A 187 19.03 23.30 -4.53
N GLU A 188 17.80 23.40 -5.04
CA GLU A 188 16.87 24.48 -4.68
C GLU A 188 16.03 24.15 -3.43
N ARG A 189 15.90 22.88 -3.03
CA ARG A 189 15.16 22.49 -1.82
C ARG A 189 15.70 23.08 -0.51
N GLU A 190 17.01 23.38 -0.44
CA GLU A 190 17.62 24.02 0.74
C GLU A 190 17.77 25.55 0.61
N LYS A 191 17.78 26.10 -0.62
CA LYS A 191 17.93 27.54 -0.88
C LYS A 191 16.61 28.28 -1.16
N LEU A 192 15.49 27.57 -1.25
CA LEU A 192 14.16 28.16 -1.47
C LEU A 192 13.53 28.80 -0.23
N GLY A 193 14.28 28.97 0.87
CA GLY A 193 13.78 29.74 2.00
C GLY A 193 12.45 29.19 2.51
N LEU A 194 12.50 27.99 3.09
CA LEU A 194 11.49 27.45 4.01
C LEU A 194 11.40 28.33 5.27
N ALA A 195 11.24 29.64 5.10
CA ALA A 195 10.43 30.39 6.01
C ALA A 195 8.99 29.87 5.82
N PRO A 196 8.20 29.68 6.89
CA PRO A 196 6.76 29.64 6.71
C PRO A 196 6.44 30.93 5.97
N ARG A 197 6.04 30.85 4.70
CA ARG A 197 5.56 32.02 3.98
C ARG A 197 4.35 32.44 4.77
N GLY A 198 4.54 33.51 5.53
CA GLY A 198 3.61 33.95 6.56
C GLY A 198 2.22 33.93 5.97
N ARG A 199 1.31 33.26 6.66
CA ARG A 199 -0.12 33.49 6.49
C ARG A 199 -0.28 35.00 6.37
N SER A 200 -0.62 35.48 5.18
CA SER A 200 -1.18 36.80 5.03
C SER A 200 -2.49 36.73 5.79
N ALA A 201 -2.41 37.03 7.09
CA ALA A 201 -3.58 37.35 7.87
C ALA A 201 -4.30 38.45 7.10
N PRO A 202 -5.60 38.31 6.82
CA PRO A 202 -6.40 39.45 6.45
C PRO A 202 -6.35 40.38 7.67
N THR A 203 -5.54 41.44 7.59
CA THR A 203 -5.56 42.55 8.55
C THR A 203 -6.84 43.33 8.28
N THR A 204 -7.96 42.74 8.69
CA THR A 204 -9.29 43.29 9.02
C THR A 204 -10.30 42.14 8.87
N PRO A 205 -11.15 41.86 9.87
CA PRO A 205 -12.29 40.98 9.64
C PRO A 205 -13.14 41.62 8.53
N PRO A 206 -13.44 40.91 7.44
CA PRO A 206 -14.38 41.44 6.46
C PRO A 206 -15.71 41.70 7.18
N PRO A 207 -16.42 42.78 6.83
CA PRO A 207 -17.74 43.05 7.40
C PRO A 207 -18.60 41.80 7.22
N GLU A 208 -19.35 41.41 8.25
CA GLU A 208 -20.36 40.35 8.14
C GLU A 208 -21.14 40.57 6.84
N PRO A 209 -21.16 39.59 5.91
CA PRO A 209 -21.81 39.77 4.63
C PRO A 209 -23.29 40.01 4.89
N THR A 210 -23.69 41.27 4.75
CA THR A 210 -25.05 41.72 5.06
C THR A 210 -26.02 41.28 3.94
N ASN A 211 -25.49 40.71 2.85
CA ASN A 211 -26.22 40.23 1.68
C ASN A 211 -25.72 38.85 1.25
N ALA A 212 -26.64 37.95 0.86
CA ALA A 212 -26.36 36.60 0.40
C ALA A 212 -25.33 36.55 -0.74
N LEU A 213 -25.33 37.55 -1.62
CA LEU A 213 -24.36 37.64 -2.73
C LEU A 213 -22.92 37.77 -2.21
N GLN A 214 -22.70 38.61 -1.18
CA GLN A 214 -21.38 38.79 -0.58
C GLN A 214 -20.92 37.53 0.16
N LYS A 215 -21.87 36.78 0.76
CA LYS A 215 -21.57 35.51 1.41
C LYS A 215 -21.16 34.44 0.39
N VAL A 216 -21.87 34.34 -0.73
CA VAL A 216 -21.51 33.46 -1.84
C VAL A 216 -20.13 33.83 -2.41
N GLU A 217 -19.83 35.11 -2.58
CA GLU A 217 -18.53 35.56 -3.09
C GLU A 217 -17.37 35.22 -2.13
N ALA A 218 -17.58 35.42 -0.82
CA ALA A 218 -16.59 35.02 0.19
C ALA A 218 -16.36 33.49 0.18
N GLU A 219 -17.42 32.72 -0.06
CA GLU A 219 -17.36 31.27 -0.12
C GLU A 219 -16.68 30.77 -1.40
N LYS A 220 -16.90 31.45 -2.53
CA LYS A 220 -16.15 31.23 -3.77
C LYS A 220 -14.66 31.49 -3.61
N GLY A 221 -14.26 32.58 -2.94
CA GLY A 221 -12.86 32.84 -2.66
C GLY A 221 -12.18 31.69 -1.91
N LYS A 222 -12.86 31.11 -0.89
CA LYS A 222 -12.36 29.92 -0.19
C LYS A 222 -12.29 28.69 -1.09
N GLN A 223 -13.26 28.51 -1.98
CA GLN A 223 -13.25 27.40 -2.95
C GLN A 223 -12.06 27.52 -3.89
N ASP A 224 -11.81 28.71 -4.44
CA ASP A 224 -10.71 28.95 -5.35
C ASP A 224 -9.35 28.71 -4.68
N ASP A 225 -9.18 29.20 -3.44
CA ASP A 225 -7.97 28.94 -2.64
C ASP A 225 -7.79 27.44 -2.40
N ALA A 226 -8.84 26.74 -1.96
CA ALA A 226 -8.78 25.31 -1.67
C ALA A 226 -8.56 24.44 -2.93
N LEU A 227 -9.12 24.85 -4.08
CA LEU A 227 -8.89 24.19 -5.38
C LEU A 227 -7.46 24.42 -5.87
N SER A 228 -6.90 25.61 -5.63
CA SER A 228 -5.49 25.90 -5.93
C SER A 228 -4.56 25.01 -5.11
N ASP A 229 -4.80 24.89 -3.79
CA ASP A 229 -4.03 24.01 -2.91
C ASP A 229 -4.18 22.53 -3.32
N LEU A 230 -5.39 22.10 -3.66
CA LEU A 230 -5.64 20.76 -4.16
C LEU A 230 -4.86 20.49 -5.47
N SER A 231 -4.84 21.44 -6.40
CA SER A 231 -4.08 21.35 -7.64
C SER A 231 -2.57 21.19 -7.39
N ASN A 232 -2.02 21.94 -6.42
CA ASN A 232 -0.62 21.82 -6.03
C ASN A 232 -0.32 20.42 -5.47
N ILE A 233 -1.16 19.90 -4.57
CA ILE A 233 -1.01 18.55 -4.01
C ILE A 233 -1.10 17.48 -5.11
N LEU A 234 -2.02 17.61 -6.06
CA LEU A 234 -2.12 16.69 -7.19
C LEU A 234 -0.85 16.72 -8.07
N GLY A 235 -0.22 17.89 -8.20
CA GLY A 235 1.10 18.04 -8.83
C GLY A 235 2.19 17.25 -8.11
N ASP A 236 2.26 17.38 -6.78
CA ASP A 236 3.20 16.62 -5.95
C ASP A 236 2.96 15.10 -6.06
N LEU A 237 1.69 14.68 -5.96
CA LEU A 237 1.27 13.28 -6.10
C LEU A 237 1.66 12.69 -7.45
N LYS A 238 1.52 13.46 -8.53
CA LYS A 238 1.96 13.05 -9.87
C LYS A 238 3.48 12.86 -9.92
N GLY A 239 4.25 13.78 -9.35
CA GLY A 239 5.70 13.66 -9.26
C GLY A 239 6.12 12.39 -8.52
N MET A 240 5.54 12.16 -7.34
CA MET A 240 5.79 10.95 -6.55
C MET A 240 5.37 9.68 -7.28
N ALA A 241 4.25 9.67 -8.00
CA ALA A 241 3.82 8.51 -8.79
C ALA A 241 4.80 8.15 -9.91
N ILE A 242 5.38 9.16 -10.59
CA ILE A 242 6.40 8.94 -11.62
C ILE A 242 7.69 8.37 -11.00
N ASP A 243 8.12 8.93 -9.85
CA ASP A 243 9.29 8.45 -9.12
C ASP A 243 9.10 7.02 -8.63
N MET A 244 7.93 6.70 -8.05
CA MET A 244 7.56 5.35 -7.62
C MET A 244 7.58 4.37 -8.80
N GLY A 245 6.98 4.73 -9.93
CA GLY A 245 6.96 3.89 -11.12
C GLY A 245 8.37 3.59 -11.66
N SER A 246 9.23 4.62 -11.72
CA SER A 246 10.60 4.47 -12.19
C SER A 246 11.45 3.60 -11.27
N GLU A 247 11.27 3.74 -9.94
CA GLU A 247 11.95 2.92 -8.95
C GLU A 247 11.47 1.46 -9.01
N LEU A 248 10.16 1.20 -9.16
CA LEU A 248 9.61 -0.14 -9.34
C LEU A 248 10.16 -0.82 -10.61
N ASP A 249 10.20 -0.12 -11.74
CA ASP A 249 10.75 -0.64 -12.99
C ASP A 249 12.23 -1.02 -12.85
N ARG A 250 12.99 -0.21 -12.11
CA ARG A 250 14.40 -0.48 -11.81
C ARG A 250 14.55 -1.70 -10.90
N GLN A 251 13.73 -1.80 -9.86
CA GLN A 251 13.76 -2.92 -8.93
C GLN A 251 13.37 -4.24 -9.62
N ASN A 252 12.33 -4.23 -10.46
CA ASN A 252 11.91 -5.41 -11.23
C ASN A 252 13.06 -5.96 -12.09
N LYS A 253 13.72 -5.11 -12.87
CA LYS A 253 14.89 -5.51 -13.66
C LYS A 253 16.02 -6.07 -12.79
N SER A 254 16.24 -5.45 -11.63
CA SER A 254 17.26 -5.91 -10.68
C SER A 254 16.90 -7.27 -10.08
N LEU A 255 15.61 -7.52 -9.81
CA LEU A 255 15.12 -8.80 -9.29
C LEU A 255 15.22 -9.90 -10.35
N ASP A 256 14.89 -9.63 -11.61
CA ASP A 256 15.05 -10.61 -12.70
C ASP A 256 16.50 -11.07 -12.81
N HIS A 257 17.44 -10.12 -12.83
CA HIS A 257 18.87 -10.42 -12.85
C HIS A 257 19.33 -11.18 -11.59
N LEU A 258 18.80 -10.83 -10.42
CA LEU A 258 19.12 -11.54 -9.17
C LEU A 258 18.62 -12.98 -9.23
N SER A 259 17.41 -13.18 -9.73
CA SER A 259 16.78 -14.50 -9.85
C SER A 259 17.63 -15.41 -10.71
N ASP A 260 18.08 -14.89 -11.86
CA ASP A 260 19.09 -15.57 -12.66
C ASP A 260 20.28 -15.88 -11.76
N ASP A 261 21.04 -14.91 -11.27
CA ASP A 261 22.27 -15.14 -10.47
C ASP A 261 22.12 -16.21 -9.37
N VAL A 262 21.01 -16.19 -8.64
CA VAL A 262 20.65 -17.17 -7.61
C VAL A 262 20.43 -18.58 -8.18
N ASP A 263 19.79 -18.73 -9.34
CA ASP A 263 19.59 -20.04 -9.98
C ASP A 263 20.92 -20.72 -10.37
N GLU A 264 21.91 -19.95 -10.83
CA GLU A 264 23.24 -20.49 -11.14
C GLU A 264 23.98 -20.88 -9.86
N LEU A 265 23.92 -20.03 -8.82
CA LEU A 265 24.47 -20.37 -7.51
C LEU A 265 23.87 -21.67 -6.99
N ASN A 266 22.54 -21.81 -7.04
CA ASN A 266 21.84 -23.00 -6.58
C ASN A 266 22.29 -24.26 -7.34
N SER A 267 22.41 -24.16 -8.67
CA SER A 267 22.91 -25.25 -9.53
C SER A 267 24.34 -25.67 -9.13
N ARG A 268 25.24 -24.69 -8.94
CA ARG A 268 26.64 -24.95 -8.58
C ARG A 268 26.81 -25.50 -7.18
N VAL A 269 26.07 -24.96 -6.20
CA VAL A 269 26.04 -25.49 -4.82
C VAL A 269 25.57 -26.95 -4.80
N LYS A 270 24.53 -27.30 -5.56
CA LYS A 270 24.10 -28.71 -5.71
C LYS A 270 25.20 -29.58 -6.30
N GLY A 271 25.90 -29.09 -7.33
CA GLY A 271 27.04 -29.78 -7.93
C GLY A 271 28.20 -30.02 -6.93
N ALA A 272 28.57 -28.99 -6.18
CA ALA A 272 29.58 -29.05 -5.14
C ALA A 272 29.21 -30.05 -4.02
N ASN A 273 27.95 -30.01 -3.56
CA ASN A 273 27.43 -30.95 -2.56
C ASN A 273 27.47 -32.41 -3.07
N GLN A 274 27.07 -32.65 -4.32
CA GLN A 274 27.16 -33.99 -4.93
C GLN A 274 28.62 -34.48 -5.01
N ARG A 275 29.56 -33.60 -5.38
CA ARG A 275 30.99 -33.94 -5.39
C ARG A 275 31.49 -34.27 -3.99
N ALA A 276 31.15 -33.46 -2.99
CA ALA A 276 31.53 -33.70 -1.60
C ALA A 276 31.02 -35.06 -1.09
N ARG A 277 29.76 -35.42 -1.38
CA ARG A 277 29.19 -36.73 -1.02
C ARG A 277 29.96 -37.90 -1.66
N ARG A 278 30.27 -37.80 -2.95
CA ARG A 278 31.08 -38.81 -3.66
C ARG A 278 32.48 -38.98 -3.06
N LEU A 279 33.11 -37.89 -2.62
CA LEU A 279 34.42 -37.94 -1.96
C LEU A 279 34.35 -38.62 -0.58
N LEU A 280 33.22 -38.49 0.11
CA LEU A 280 32.94 -39.18 1.38
C LEU A 280 32.48 -40.63 1.21
N GLY A 281 32.32 -41.12 -0.03
CA GLY A 281 31.81 -42.46 -0.31
C GLY A 281 30.34 -42.66 0.12
N LYS A 282 29.56 -41.58 0.22
CA LYS A 282 28.12 -41.57 0.55
C LYS A 282 27.25 -41.25 -0.65
#